data_AF-A0A829YCP0-F1
#
_entry.id   AF-A0A829YCP0-F1
#
_cell.length_a   1.000
_cell.length_b   1.000
_cell.length_c   1.000
_cell.angle_alpha   90.00
_cell.angle_beta   90.00
_cell.angle_gamma   90.00
#
_symmetry.space_group_name_H-M   'P 1'
#
loop_
_entity.id
_entity.type
_entity.pdbx_description
1 polymer ?
#
loop_
_entity_poly.entity_id
_entity_poly.type
_entity_poly.pdbx_seq_one_letter_code
_entity_poly.pdbx_strand_id
1 'polypeptide(L)'
;MMLPTSVSNANASFSWPNPIIDASAADPQDNSPQMVWDKLIGQHDQIFLVLCGHEHGQVLRTDDNKFGHDVYQVLADYQDRGQTAKDAGVKSAYPVGIGDGWLRLMTFDLGGATPVIQVRTYSTHYKKHSTESPSYAQWYKAQEKPKLSDEEFLRQDEFRIELSDFRARFGKPAAVTAR
;
A
#
# COMPACT_ATOMS: atom_id res chain seq x y z
N MET A 1 -20.83 29.22 16.16
CA MET A 1 -19.52 29.18 15.47
C MET A 1 -18.90 27.84 15.85
N MET A 2 -19.13 26.80 15.04
CA MET A 2 -18.59 25.46 15.27
C MET A 2 -17.21 25.38 14.62
N LEU A 3 -16.20 25.04 15.41
CA LEU A 3 -14.88 24.65 14.92
C LEU A 3 -15.00 23.26 14.28
N PRO A 4 -14.37 23.00 13.12
CA PRO A 4 -14.34 21.66 12.57
C PRO A 4 -13.50 20.75 13.47
N THR A 5 -14.07 19.61 13.85
CA THR A 5 -13.39 18.52 14.53
C THR A 5 -12.33 17.95 13.59
N SER A 6 -11.06 18.24 13.87
CA SER A 6 -9.94 17.45 13.38
C SER A 6 -10.15 16.01 13.86
N VAL A 7 -10.35 15.10 12.91
CA VAL A 7 -10.25 13.67 13.18
C VAL A 7 -8.76 13.39 13.31
N SER A 8 -8.27 13.33 14.56
CA SER A 8 -6.94 12.82 14.82
C SER A 8 -6.89 11.36 14.37
N ASN A 9 -6.13 11.09 13.31
CA ASN A 9 -5.80 9.73 12.91
C ASN A 9 -4.84 9.13 13.94
N ALA A 10 -5.40 8.68 15.06
CA ALA A 10 -4.71 7.86 16.04
C ALA A 10 -4.52 6.44 15.49
N ASN A 11 -3.68 6.30 14.46
CA ASN A 11 -3.12 5.03 14.02
C ASN A 11 -1.61 5.15 13.99
N ALA A 12 -0.99 5.40 15.16
CA ALA A 12 0.40 5.06 15.38
C ALA A 12 0.53 3.52 15.35
N SER A 13 0.39 2.95 14.16
CA SER A 13 0.85 1.61 13.88
C SER A 13 2.37 1.68 13.98
N PHE A 14 2.96 0.90 14.87
CA PHE A 14 4.39 0.94 15.05
C PHE A 14 5.11 0.57 13.74
N SER A 15 6.17 1.29 13.41
CA SER A 15 7.07 1.06 12.27
C SER A 15 8.15 0.02 12.57
N TRP A 16 7.87 -0.91 13.50
CA TRP A 16 8.82 -1.96 13.82
C TRP A 16 9.03 -2.81 12.57
N PRO A 17 10.29 -3.02 12.14
CA PRO A 17 10.57 -3.99 11.10
C PRO A 17 10.05 -5.36 11.55
N ASN A 18 9.58 -6.15 10.59
CA ASN A 18 9.37 -7.57 10.85
C ASN A 18 10.70 -8.15 11.35
N PRO A 19 10.77 -8.70 12.57
CA PRO A 19 12.04 -9.12 13.17
C PRO A 19 12.71 -10.26 12.38
N ILE A 20 11.98 -10.92 11.47
CA ILE A 20 12.50 -11.94 10.57
C ILE A 20 13.23 -11.31 9.37
N ILE A 21 12.93 -10.05 9.04
CA ILE A 21 13.36 -9.33 7.83
C ILE A 21 13.93 -7.95 8.22
N ASP A 22 14.62 -7.86 9.36
CA ASP A 22 15.35 -6.64 9.70
C ASP A 22 16.79 -6.74 9.19
N ALA A 23 17.01 -6.25 7.96
CA ALA A 23 18.34 -6.21 7.36
C ALA A 23 19.34 -5.44 8.24
N SER A 24 18.89 -4.38 8.94
CA SER A 24 19.76 -3.60 9.83
C SER A 24 20.18 -4.35 11.10
N ALA A 25 19.39 -5.34 11.52
CA ALA A 25 19.79 -6.26 12.59
C ALA A 25 20.84 -7.28 12.13
N ALA A 26 20.90 -7.57 10.82
CA ALA A 26 21.88 -8.47 10.22
C ALA A 26 23.19 -7.75 9.84
N ASP A 27 23.13 -6.56 9.25
CA ASP A 27 24.27 -5.68 8.94
C ASP A 27 23.96 -4.24 9.37
N PRO A 28 24.75 -3.62 10.27
CA PRO A 28 24.56 -2.24 10.70
C PRO A 28 24.64 -1.18 9.58
N GLN A 29 25.16 -1.53 8.40
CA GLN A 29 25.16 -0.67 7.22
C GLN A 29 23.80 -0.60 6.51
N ASP A 30 22.95 -1.62 6.71
CA ASP A 30 21.61 -1.64 6.15
C ASP A 30 20.65 -0.73 6.93
N ASN A 31 19.55 -0.34 6.29
CA ASN A 31 18.52 0.47 6.92
C ASN A 31 17.26 -0.37 7.13
N SER A 32 16.73 -0.33 8.35
CA SER A 32 15.34 -0.73 8.58
C SER A 32 14.38 0.24 7.88
N PRO A 33 13.10 -0.14 7.67
CA PRO A 33 12.09 0.76 7.13
C PRO A 33 11.99 2.08 7.91
N GLN A 34 12.07 2.02 9.24
CA GLN A 34 12.08 3.22 10.09
C GLN A 34 13.33 4.08 9.85
N MET A 35 14.52 3.49 9.66
CA MET A 35 15.72 4.26 9.36
C MET A 35 15.65 4.94 7.99
N VAL A 36 15.07 4.29 6.98
CA VAL A 36 14.81 4.93 5.67
C VAL A 36 13.83 6.09 5.83
N TRP A 37 12.79 5.92 6.64
CA TRP A 37 11.85 6.99 6.97
C TRP A 37 12.57 8.18 7.62
N ASP A 38 13.32 7.94 8.68
CA ASP A 38 13.97 8.99 9.47
C ASP A 38 15.07 9.71 8.70
N LYS A 39 15.85 9.00 7.88
CA LYS A 39 17.01 9.56 7.16
C LYS A 39 16.63 10.23 5.85
N LEU A 40 15.58 9.75 5.17
CA LEU A 40 15.22 10.17 3.81
C LEU A 40 13.77 10.64 3.72
N ILE A 41 12.81 9.73 3.85
CA ILE A 41 11.41 10.00 3.45
C ILE A 41 10.82 11.17 4.24
N GLY A 42 10.92 11.13 5.57
CA GLY A 42 10.39 12.17 6.44
C GLY A 42 11.13 13.51 6.35
N GLN A 43 12.34 13.55 5.78
CA GLN A 43 13.16 14.76 5.64
C GLN A 43 12.89 15.52 4.34
N HIS A 44 12.18 14.94 3.37
CA HIS A 44 12.04 15.52 2.03
C HIS A 44 10.59 15.81 1.65
N ASP A 45 10.26 17.10 1.56
CA ASP A 45 8.90 17.53 1.22
C ASP A 45 8.50 17.25 -0.23
N GLN A 46 9.37 16.69 -1.06
CA GLN A 46 8.97 16.28 -2.42
C GLN A 46 8.39 14.86 -2.48
N ILE A 47 8.57 14.05 -1.43
CA ILE A 47 8.10 12.67 -1.38
C ILE A 47 6.70 12.66 -0.78
N PHE A 48 5.70 12.30 -1.59
CA PHE A 48 4.29 12.19 -1.14
C PHE A 48 3.74 10.77 -1.26
N LEU A 49 4.46 9.86 -1.93
CA LEU A 49 4.04 8.48 -2.15
C LEU A 49 5.26 7.54 -2.09
N VAL A 50 5.12 6.45 -1.34
CA VAL A 50 6.10 5.37 -1.24
C VAL A 50 5.40 4.06 -1.62
N LEU A 51 6.01 3.30 -2.53
CA LEU A 51 5.54 1.97 -2.92
C LEU A 51 6.42 0.92 -2.28
N CYS A 52 5.81 0.05 -1.47
CA CYS A 52 6.51 -0.96 -0.68
C CYS A 52 6.16 -2.37 -1.16
N GLY A 53 7.06 -3.32 -0.84
CA GLY A 53 6.85 -4.76 -1.01
C GLY A 53 7.59 -5.52 0.08
N HIS A 54 7.91 -6.78 -0.21
CA HIS A 54 8.63 -7.75 0.63
C HIS A 54 7.88 -8.23 1.89
N GLU A 55 7.08 -7.36 2.52
CA GLU A 55 6.18 -7.71 3.62
C GLU A 55 4.85 -8.26 3.09
N HIS A 56 4.40 -9.38 3.64
CA HIS A 56 3.31 -10.15 3.05
C HIS A 56 1.96 -9.42 3.07
N GLY A 57 1.27 -9.43 1.92
CA GLY A 57 -0.08 -8.92 1.72
C GLY A 57 -0.13 -7.46 1.27
N GLN A 58 -1.16 -6.76 1.71
CA GLN A 58 -1.45 -5.38 1.34
C GLN A 58 -1.75 -4.54 2.57
N VAL A 59 -1.28 -3.29 2.55
CA VAL A 59 -1.58 -2.25 3.54
C VAL A 59 -1.48 -0.87 2.86
N LEU A 60 -2.36 0.05 3.26
CA LEU A 60 -2.17 1.49 3.08
C LEU A 60 -1.93 2.11 4.45
N ARG A 61 -0.91 2.95 4.54
CA ARG A 61 -0.63 3.79 5.71
C ARG A 61 -0.35 5.22 5.24
N THR A 62 -0.67 6.18 6.09
CA THR A 62 -0.32 7.59 5.88
C THR A 62 0.41 8.10 7.11
N ASP A 63 1.50 8.83 6.91
CA ASP A 63 2.27 9.48 7.96
C ASP A 63 2.64 10.89 7.53
N ASP A 64 2.74 11.80 8.50
CA ASP A 64 3.16 13.18 8.24
C ASP A 64 4.69 13.25 8.14
N ASN A 65 5.20 13.91 7.10
CA ASN A 65 6.62 14.25 7.03
C ASN A 65 6.96 15.41 8.00
N LYS A 66 8.24 15.80 8.08
CA LYS A 66 8.67 16.91 8.97
C LYS A 66 8.09 18.29 8.62
N PHE A 67 7.44 18.43 7.48
CA PHE A 67 6.77 19.66 7.03
C PHE A 67 5.27 19.64 7.34
N GLY A 68 4.75 18.55 7.92
CA GLY A 68 3.34 18.36 8.24
C GLY A 68 2.47 17.99 7.03
N HIS A 69 3.09 17.46 5.97
CA HIS A 69 2.38 16.99 4.78
C HIS A 69 2.29 15.46 4.74
N ASP A 70 1.18 14.95 4.22
CA ASP A 70 0.93 13.51 4.07
C ASP A 70 1.99 12.85 3.19
N VAL A 71 2.45 11.67 3.62
CA VAL A 71 3.16 10.69 2.79
C VAL A 71 2.38 9.38 2.82
N TYR A 72 1.85 9.00 1.66
CA TYR A 72 1.12 7.74 1.50
C TYR A 72 2.10 6.59 1.29
N GLN A 73 2.05 5.57 2.13
CA GLN A 73 2.87 4.38 2.05
C GLN A 73 1.99 3.19 1.66
N VAL A 74 2.19 2.69 0.44
CA VAL A 74 1.34 1.67 -0.18
C VAL A 74 2.12 0.37 -0.32
N LEU A 75 1.80 -0.63 0.51
CA LEU A 75 2.38 -1.97 0.45
C LEU A 75 1.57 -2.87 -0.47
N ALA A 76 2.26 -3.55 -1.39
CA ALA A 76 1.71 -4.59 -2.25
C ALA A 76 2.71 -5.73 -2.41
N ASP A 77 2.56 -6.79 -1.62
CA ASP A 77 3.32 -8.02 -1.82
C ASP A 77 2.39 -9.25 -1.82
N TYR A 78 2.27 -9.86 -2.99
CA TYR A 78 1.45 -11.05 -3.18
C TYR A 78 2.30 -12.33 -3.31
N GLN A 79 3.62 -12.27 -3.12
CA GLN A 79 4.56 -13.34 -3.46
C GLN A 79 4.19 -14.69 -2.83
N ASP A 80 3.64 -14.67 -1.62
CA ASP A 80 3.27 -15.84 -0.82
C ASP A 80 1.92 -16.47 -1.20
N ARG A 81 1.15 -15.81 -2.07
CA ARG A 81 -0.15 -16.32 -2.51
C ARG A 81 0.02 -17.48 -3.47
N GLY A 82 -0.79 -18.52 -3.28
CA GLY A 82 -0.64 -19.80 -3.99
C GLY A 82 -1.95 -20.54 -4.25
N GLN A 83 -3.07 -19.85 -4.31
CA GLN A 83 -4.36 -20.44 -4.64
C GLN A 83 -4.34 -21.11 -6.02
N THR A 84 -3.70 -20.52 -7.02
CA THR A 84 -3.63 -21.10 -8.37
C THR A 84 -2.82 -22.40 -8.40
N ALA A 85 -1.85 -22.58 -7.49
CA ALA A 85 -1.16 -23.85 -7.31
C ALA A 85 -2.09 -24.90 -6.70
N LYS A 86 -2.89 -24.51 -5.69
CA LYS A 86 -3.90 -25.40 -5.08
C LYS A 86 -4.94 -25.84 -6.11
N ASP A 87 -5.41 -24.90 -6.93
CA ASP A 87 -6.38 -25.17 -8.01
C ASP A 87 -5.80 -26.12 -9.07
N ALA A 88 -4.50 -26.02 -9.34
CA ALA A 88 -3.77 -26.95 -10.21
C ALA A 88 -3.48 -28.33 -9.56
N GLY A 89 -3.94 -28.57 -8.34
CA GLY A 89 -3.79 -29.84 -7.63
C GLY A 89 -2.44 -30.02 -6.92
N VAL A 90 -1.64 -28.97 -6.77
CA VAL A 90 -0.39 -29.03 -6.00
C VAL A 90 -0.72 -29.36 -4.54
N LYS A 91 -0.16 -30.47 -4.06
CA LYS A 91 -0.19 -30.86 -2.65
C LYS A 91 1.17 -30.57 -2.04
N SER A 92 1.22 -29.58 -1.17
CA SER A 92 2.46 -29.19 -0.48
C SER A 92 2.21 -29.12 1.02
N ALA A 93 3.20 -29.54 1.80
CA ALA A 93 3.21 -29.34 3.26
C ALA A 93 3.50 -27.88 3.63
N TYR A 94 4.04 -27.09 2.69
CA TYR A 94 4.40 -25.69 2.86
C TYR A 94 3.64 -24.80 1.89
N PRO A 95 3.31 -23.55 2.26
CA PRO A 95 2.77 -22.57 1.31
C PRO A 95 3.66 -22.48 0.06
N VAL A 96 3.03 -22.49 -1.11
CA VAL A 96 3.72 -22.34 -2.39
C VAL A 96 3.42 -20.94 -2.89
N GLY A 97 4.33 -20.00 -2.62
CA GLY A 97 4.22 -18.62 -3.07
C GLY A 97 4.48 -18.52 -4.57
N ILE A 98 3.44 -18.24 -5.35
CA ILE A 98 3.52 -18.04 -6.80
C ILE A 98 2.80 -16.77 -7.26
N GLY A 99 2.36 -15.93 -6.33
CA GLY A 99 1.74 -14.63 -6.62
C GLY A 99 0.27 -14.70 -7.08
N ASP A 100 -0.19 -15.84 -7.60
CA ASP A 100 -1.52 -16.02 -8.22
C ASP A 100 -1.85 -14.98 -9.32
N GLY A 101 -0.81 -14.38 -9.90
CA GLY A 101 -0.90 -13.34 -10.92
C GLY A 101 -1.49 -12.01 -10.43
N TRP A 102 -1.57 -11.78 -9.11
CA TRP A 102 -2.08 -10.52 -8.56
C TRP A 102 -1.11 -9.36 -8.80
N LEU A 103 -1.65 -8.24 -9.29
CA LEU A 103 -0.95 -7.00 -9.57
C LEU A 103 -1.71 -5.83 -8.95
N ARG A 104 -0.95 -4.84 -8.44
CA ARG A 104 -1.50 -3.55 -8.00
C ARG A 104 -1.51 -2.58 -9.18
N LEU A 105 -2.68 -2.09 -9.55
CA LEU A 105 -2.87 -1.07 -10.58
C LEU A 105 -3.18 0.28 -9.92
N MET A 106 -2.43 1.32 -10.30
CA MET A 106 -2.60 2.67 -9.78
C MET A 106 -2.83 3.64 -10.94
N THR A 107 -3.98 4.31 -10.93
CA THR A 107 -4.33 5.34 -11.91
C THR A 107 -4.24 6.71 -11.26
N PHE A 108 -3.46 7.60 -11.87
CA PHE A 108 -3.21 8.93 -11.36
C PHE A 108 -4.04 9.95 -12.16
N ASP A 109 -5.08 10.50 -11.54
CA ASP A 109 -5.80 11.66 -12.05
C ASP A 109 -5.29 12.91 -11.36
N LEU A 110 -4.33 13.57 -12.00
CA LEU A 110 -3.72 14.79 -11.50
C LEU A 110 -4.30 16.05 -12.15
N GLY A 111 -5.43 15.96 -12.85
CA GLY A 111 -6.04 17.08 -13.57
C GLY A 111 -6.99 17.93 -12.71
N GLY A 112 -7.71 17.28 -11.80
CA GLY A 112 -8.73 17.92 -10.96
C GLY A 112 -8.22 18.95 -9.94
N ALA A 113 -9.15 19.65 -9.30
CA ALA A 113 -8.83 20.57 -8.18
C ALA A 113 -8.16 19.82 -7.02
N THR A 114 -8.68 18.63 -6.71
CA THR A 114 -8.06 17.65 -5.81
C THR A 114 -7.61 16.46 -6.65
N PRO A 115 -6.30 16.29 -6.89
CA PRO A 115 -5.76 15.11 -7.53
C PRO A 115 -6.12 13.83 -6.78
N VAL A 116 -6.32 12.74 -7.52
CA VAL A 116 -6.73 11.45 -6.96
C VAL A 116 -5.86 10.33 -7.53
N ILE A 117 -5.47 9.41 -6.66
CA ILE A 117 -4.91 8.11 -7.06
C ILE A 117 -5.99 7.06 -6.84
N GLN A 118 -6.41 6.38 -7.89
CA GLN A 118 -7.25 5.20 -7.77
C GLN A 118 -6.38 3.95 -7.74
N VAL A 119 -6.60 3.12 -6.73
CA VAL A 119 -5.83 1.89 -6.50
C VAL A 119 -6.78 0.69 -6.62
N ARG A 120 -6.40 -0.30 -7.44
CA ARG A 120 -7.15 -1.54 -7.64
C ARG A 120 -6.19 -2.72 -7.75
N THR A 121 -6.60 -3.90 -7.30
CA THR A 121 -5.83 -5.14 -7.45
C THR A 121 -6.47 -6.03 -8.51
N TYR A 122 -5.67 -6.56 -9.44
CA TYR A 122 -6.12 -7.35 -10.58
C TYR A 122 -5.29 -8.62 -10.73
N SER A 123 -5.92 -9.77 -11.00
CA SER A 123 -5.18 -11.00 -11.33
C SER A 123 -5.15 -11.22 -12.83
N THR A 124 -3.95 -11.41 -13.38
CA THR A 124 -3.77 -11.81 -14.78
C THR A 124 -4.21 -13.26 -15.04
N HIS A 125 -4.20 -14.12 -14.01
CA HIS A 125 -4.68 -15.49 -14.10
C HIS A 125 -6.21 -15.55 -14.07
N TYR A 126 -6.85 -14.96 -13.05
CA TYR A 126 -8.31 -14.99 -12.89
C TYR A 126 -9.05 -13.98 -13.76
N LYS A 127 -8.32 -13.05 -14.40
CA LYS A 127 -8.83 -12.00 -15.30
C LYS A 127 -9.93 -11.14 -14.69
N LYS A 128 -9.76 -10.82 -13.40
CA LYS A 128 -10.73 -10.06 -12.61
C LYS A 128 -10.03 -9.28 -11.50
N HIS A 129 -10.70 -8.27 -10.99
CA HIS A 129 -10.29 -7.57 -9.79
C HIS A 129 -10.53 -8.43 -8.54
N SER A 130 -9.75 -8.21 -7.48
CA SER A 130 -9.90 -8.93 -6.21
C SER A 130 -11.32 -8.78 -5.64
N THR A 131 -11.89 -7.59 -5.73
CA THR A 131 -13.26 -7.23 -5.31
C THR A 131 -14.36 -7.90 -6.12
N GLU A 132 -14.06 -8.39 -7.31
CA GLU A 132 -14.98 -9.16 -8.17
C GLU A 132 -14.95 -10.67 -7.84
N SER A 133 -14.13 -11.09 -6.87
CA SER A 133 -13.97 -12.48 -6.46
C SER A 133 -14.49 -12.70 -5.03
N PRO A 134 -15.68 -13.31 -4.85
CA PRO A 134 -16.22 -13.60 -3.51
C PRO A 134 -15.31 -14.49 -2.64
N SER A 135 -14.46 -15.31 -3.27
CA SER A 135 -13.55 -16.23 -2.57
C SER A 135 -12.20 -15.59 -2.21
N TYR A 136 -11.91 -14.38 -2.67
CA TYR A 136 -10.59 -13.76 -2.48
C TYR A 136 -10.21 -13.63 -0.99
N ALA A 137 -11.10 -13.10 -0.17
CA ALA A 137 -10.86 -12.99 1.27
C ALA A 137 -10.73 -14.38 1.92
N GLN A 138 -11.52 -15.36 1.47
CA GLN A 138 -11.47 -16.73 1.98
C GLN A 138 -10.11 -17.41 1.73
N TRP A 139 -9.46 -17.10 0.61
CA TRP A 139 -8.17 -17.68 0.24
C TRP A 139 -7.01 -17.14 1.05
N TYR A 140 -6.99 -15.83 1.34
CA TYR A 140 -5.76 -15.15 1.80
C TYR A 140 -5.88 -14.55 3.21
N LYS A 141 -7.06 -14.06 3.59
CA LYS A 141 -7.25 -13.24 4.81
C LYS A 141 -6.85 -13.98 6.08
N ALA A 142 -7.20 -15.26 6.21
CA ALA A 142 -6.94 -16.03 7.43
C ALA A 142 -5.42 -16.15 7.72
N GLN A 143 -4.59 -16.20 6.68
CA GLN A 143 -3.14 -16.26 6.82
C GLN A 143 -2.52 -14.87 6.97
N GLU A 144 -2.99 -13.90 6.18
CA GLU A 144 -2.37 -12.56 6.11
C GLU A 144 -2.85 -11.63 7.22
N LYS A 145 -4.16 -11.58 7.48
CA LYS A 145 -4.82 -10.61 8.37
C LYS A 145 -6.04 -11.23 9.09
N PRO A 146 -5.85 -12.26 9.95
CA PRO A 146 -6.94 -13.04 10.54
C PRO A 146 -7.94 -12.24 11.39
N LYS A 147 -7.56 -11.03 11.83
CA LYS A 147 -8.38 -10.15 12.67
C LYS A 147 -9.35 -9.26 11.88
N LEU A 148 -9.24 -9.20 10.55
CA LEU A 148 -10.11 -8.37 9.72
C LEU A 148 -11.39 -9.09 9.32
N SER A 149 -12.45 -8.33 9.09
CA SER A 149 -13.59 -8.78 8.29
C SER A 149 -13.20 -8.94 6.81
N ASP A 150 -14.01 -9.67 6.04
CA ASP A 150 -13.79 -9.82 4.59
C ASP A 150 -13.88 -8.47 3.87
N GLU A 151 -14.81 -7.60 4.31
CA GLU A 151 -14.96 -6.25 3.77
C GLU A 151 -13.74 -5.37 4.05
N GLU A 152 -13.21 -5.38 5.27
CA GLU A 152 -11.99 -4.62 5.62
C GLU A 152 -10.75 -5.13 4.88
N PHE A 153 -10.67 -6.43 4.62
CA PHE A 153 -9.59 -7.01 3.83
C PHE A 153 -9.68 -6.56 2.36
N LEU A 154 -10.87 -6.61 1.76
CA LEU A 154 -11.11 -6.17 0.39
C LEU A 154 -10.90 -4.67 0.19
N ARG A 155 -11.27 -3.84 1.18
CA ARG A 155 -11.03 -2.38 1.15
C ARG A 155 -9.56 -1.99 1.08
N GLN A 156 -8.64 -2.91 1.38
CA GLN A 156 -7.20 -2.66 1.21
C GLN A 156 -6.68 -2.94 -0.21
N ASP A 157 -7.51 -3.51 -1.08
CA ASP A 157 -7.15 -3.78 -2.48
C ASP A 157 -7.87 -2.88 -3.49
N GLU A 158 -8.92 -2.17 -3.07
CA GLU A 158 -9.60 -1.18 -3.89
C GLU A 158 -9.96 0.06 -3.06
N PHE A 159 -9.27 1.17 -3.33
CA PHE A 159 -9.45 2.43 -2.61
C PHE A 159 -9.02 3.63 -3.46
N ARG A 160 -9.33 4.83 -2.95
CA ARG A 160 -8.92 6.11 -3.54
C ARG A 160 -8.10 6.88 -2.52
N ILE A 161 -7.02 7.49 -2.98
CA ILE A 161 -6.24 8.45 -2.21
C ILE A 161 -6.55 9.83 -2.77
N GLU A 162 -7.16 10.69 -1.96
CA GLU A 162 -7.36 12.10 -2.30
C GLU A 162 -6.14 12.90 -1.86
N LEU A 163 -5.41 13.48 -2.81
CA LEU A 163 -4.19 14.23 -2.54
C LEU A 163 -4.56 15.70 -2.24
N SER A 164 -5.17 15.91 -1.07
CA SER A 164 -5.77 17.19 -0.68
C SER A 164 -4.77 18.36 -0.58
N ASP A 165 -3.52 18.07 -0.20
CA ASP A 165 -2.43 19.05 -0.08
C ASP A 165 -1.64 19.25 -1.39
N PHE A 166 -1.84 18.38 -2.38
CA PHE A 166 -0.96 18.26 -3.55
C PHE A 166 -0.81 19.56 -4.34
N ARG A 167 -1.90 20.31 -4.51
CA ARG A 167 -1.86 21.59 -5.24
C ARG A 167 -1.17 22.69 -4.46
N ALA A 168 -1.32 22.71 -3.14
CA ALA A 168 -0.62 23.66 -2.28
C ALA A 168 0.88 23.34 -2.26
N ARG A 169 1.23 22.06 -2.22
CA ARG A 169 2.60 21.54 -2.13
C ARG A 169 3.38 21.60 -3.45
N PHE A 170 2.76 21.21 -4.56
CA PHE A 170 3.43 21.07 -5.87
C PHE A 170 2.97 22.07 -6.93
N GLY A 171 1.96 22.89 -6.62
CA GLY A 171 1.38 23.84 -7.57
C GLY A 171 0.46 23.19 -8.61
N LYS A 172 0.07 23.98 -9.61
CA LYS A 172 -0.68 23.51 -10.78
C LYS A 172 0.29 23.00 -11.84
N PRO A 173 -0.12 22.03 -12.69
CA PRO A 173 0.70 21.60 -13.80
C PRO A 173 1.02 22.81 -14.66
N ALA A 174 2.30 23.02 -14.98
CA ALA A 174 2.67 24.03 -15.96
C ALA A 174 1.97 23.69 -17.29
N ALA A 175 1.41 24.68 -17.97
CA ALA A 175 0.89 24.48 -19.31
C ALA A 175 2.06 23.98 -20.18
N VAL A 176 1.97 22.74 -20.65
CA VAL A 176 2.93 22.21 -21.62
C VAL A 176 2.63 22.92 -22.93
N THR A 177 3.34 24.01 -23.22
CA THR A 177 3.43 24.52 -24.58
C THR A 177 4.14 23.44 -25.39
N ALA A 178 3.37 22.73 -26.22
CA ALA A 178 3.94 21.82 -27.21
C ALA A 178 5.02 22.58 -27.99
N ARG A 179 6.25 22.04 -27.98
CA ARG A 179 7.33 22.51 -28.83
C ARG A 179 7.24 21.84 -30.20
#